data_AF-A0A1W9ZKM2-F1
#
_entry.id   AF-A0A1W9ZKM2-F1
#
_cell.length_a   1.000
_cell.length_b   1.000
_cell.length_c   1.000
_cell.angle_alpha   90.00
_cell.angle_beta   90.00
_cell.angle_gamma   90.00
#
_symmetry.space_group_name_H-M   'P 1'
#
loop_
_entity.id
_entity.type
_entity.pdbx_description
1 polymer ?
#
loop_
_entity_poly.entity_id
_entity_poly.type
_entity_poly.pdbx_seq_one_letter_code
_entity_poly.pdbx_strand_id
1 'polypeptide(L)' 'MTRFRLAVLAMIATAASFGFVLAAPVALANPPGPGDPCTVWHATTQDANGQTMWCNHMMTGTHGLVWQYGGPD' A
#
# COMPACT_ATOMS: atom_id res chain seq x y z
N MET A 1 0.08 3.42 55.22
CA MET A 1 -0.86 3.91 54.20
C MET A 1 -0.10 4.24 52.91
N THR A 2 0.39 3.24 52.17
CA THR A 2 1.24 3.53 50.99
C THR A 2 1.25 2.45 49.91
N ARG A 3 0.39 1.42 50.05
CA ARG A 3 0.39 0.23 49.17
C ARG A 3 -0.72 0.27 48.10
N PHE A 4 -1.63 1.23 48.19
CA PHE A 4 -2.74 1.42 47.24
C PHE A 4 -2.45 2.49 46.17
N ARG A 5 -1.26 3.12 46.18
CA ARG A 5 -0.87 4.11 45.16
C ARG A 5 -0.08 3.51 43.99
N LEU A 6 0.34 2.26 44.10
CA LEU A 6 1.13 1.59 43.05
C LEU A 6 0.26 1.00 41.92
N ALA A 7 -1.06 1.10 42.03
CA ALA A 7 -2.01 0.56 41.06
C ALA A 7 -2.46 1.58 39.98
N VAL A 8 -1.84 2.77 39.90
CA VAL A 8 -2.32 3.87 39.01
C VAL A 8 -1.41 4.13 37.82
N LEU A 9 -0.21 3.55 37.74
CA LEU A 9 0.64 3.71 36.54
C LEU A 9 0.38 2.56 35.55
N ALA A 10 -0.90 2.43 35.18
CA ALA A 10 -1.29 1.84 33.90
C ALA A 10 -1.05 2.88 32.79
N MET A 11 -0.81 2.37 31.58
CA MET A 11 -0.51 3.11 30.34
C MET A 11 0.97 3.52 30.27
N ILE A 12 1.73 3.17 29.22
CA ILE A 12 1.38 3.22 27.81
C ILE A 12 2.11 2.07 27.11
N ALA A 13 1.36 1.16 26.49
CA ALA A 13 1.89 0.29 25.46
C ALA A 13 2.11 1.13 24.19
N THR A 14 3.35 1.55 23.93
CA THR A 14 3.72 2.12 22.63
C THR A 14 3.87 0.99 21.64
N ALA A 15 2.74 0.53 21.13
CA ALA A 15 2.67 -0.35 19.99
C ALA A 15 3.02 0.43 18.71
N ALA A 16 3.77 -0.26 17.87
CA ALA A 16 3.94 -0.06 16.44
C ALA A 16 4.88 1.07 15.98
N SER A 17 6.10 0.64 15.68
CA SER A 17 6.91 1.14 14.58
C SER A 17 6.16 0.93 13.25
N PHE A 18 5.20 1.79 12.93
CA PHE A 18 4.76 1.98 11.56
C PHE A 18 5.75 2.95 10.91
N GLY A 19 6.57 2.42 10.00
CA GLY A 19 7.37 3.27 9.12
C GLY A 19 6.44 4.22 8.39
N PHE A 20 6.56 5.50 8.69
CA PHE A 20 5.99 6.57 7.86
C PHE A 20 6.65 6.45 6.48
N VAL A 21 5.94 5.84 5.52
CA VAL A 21 6.20 6.15 4.12
C VAL A 21 5.76 7.59 3.99
N LEU A 22 6.73 8.50 3.95
CA LEU A 22 6.52 9.90 3.60
C LEU A 22 5.95 9.92 2.18
N ALA A 23 4.65 9.77 2.05
CA ALA A 23 3.94 10.16 0.85
C ALA A 23 4.11 11.69 0.78
N ALA A 24 5.10 12.14 0.00
CA ALA A 24 5.11 13.49 -0.52
C ALA A 24 3.70 13.81 -1.06
N PRO A 25 3.24 15.08 -1.05
CA PRO A 25 1.95 15.42 -1.61
C PRO A 25 2.02 15.22 -3.12
N VAL A 26 1.83 13.97 -3.54
CA VAL A 26 1.48 13.64 -4.90
C VAL A 26 0.13 14.29 -5.07
N ALA A 27 0.05 15.28 -5.96
CA ALA A 27 -1.22 15.67 -6.53
C ALA A 27 -1.98 14.37 -6.78
N LEU A 28 -3.17 14.21 -6.19
CA LEU A 28 -3.91 12.95 -6.25
C LEU A 28 -4.18 12.65 -7.72
N ALA A 29 -3.24 11.92 -8.33
CA ALA A 29 -3.39 11.40 -9.66
C ALA A 29 -4.57 10.43 -9.56
N ASN A 30 -5.46 10.46 -10.55
CA ASN A 30 -6.52 9.47 -10.63
C ASN A 30 -5.88 8.08 -10.45
N PRO A 31 -6.46 7.22 -9.60
CA PRO A 31 -5.97 5.87 -9.45
C PRO A 31 -5.92 5.21 -10.84
N PRO A 32 -4.83 4.48 -11.15
CA PRO A 32 -4.68 3.88 -12.47
C PRO A 32 -5.81 2.89 -12.73
N GLY A 33 -6.11 2.68 -14.00
CA GLY A 33 -7.00 1.63 -14.48
C GLY A 33 -6.23 0.41 -15.00
N PRO A 34 -6.93 -0.71 -15.22
CA PRO A 34 -6.37 -1.86 -15.92
C PRO A 34 -5.89 -1.48 -17.33
N GLY A 35 -4.70 -1.92 -17.69
CA GLY A 35 -4.06 -1.59 -18.97
C GLY A 35 -3.27 -0.28 -18.96
N ASP A 36 -3.40 0.57 -17.93
CA ASP A 36 -2.54 1.74 -17.80
C ASP A 36 -1.08 1.34 -17.61
N PRO A 37 -0.13 2.11 -18.15
CA PRO A 37 1.28 1.79 -18.08
C PRO A 37 1.79 1.89 -16.63
N CYS A 38 2.68 0.97 -16.30
CA CYS A 38 3.42 0.97 -15.04
C CYS A 38 4.90 0.70 -15.32
N THR A 39 5.77 0.99 -14.35
CA THR A 39 7.23 0.98 -14.59
C THR A 39 7.98 -0.04 -13.74
N VAL A 40 7.32 -0.64 -12.75
CA VAL A 40 7.94 -1.55 -11.79
C VAL A 40 7.24 -2.89 -11.82
N TRP A 41 7.87 -3.88 -12.46
CA TRP A 41 7.34 -5.24 -12.53
C TRP A 41 7.01 -5.79 -11.13
N HIS A 42 5.86 -6.45 -11.02
CA HIS A 42 5.27 -6.97 -9.78
C HIS A 42 4.93 -5.93 -8.70
N ALA A 43 4.99 -4.63 -8.99
CA ALA A 43 4.40 -3.64 -8.08
C ALA A 43 2.90 -3.87 -7.94
N THR A 44 2.34 -3.51 -6.79
CA THR A 44 0.90 -3.55 -6.54
C THR A 44 0.35 -2.15 -6.34
N THR A 45 -0.90 -1.95 -6.76
CA THR A 45 -1.66 -0.73 -6.52
C THR A 45 -3.14 -1.06 -6.33
N GLN A 46 -3.95 -0.06 -5.98
CA GLN A 46 -5.41 -0.19 -5.93
C GLN A 46 -6.05 0.67 -7.02
N ASP A 47 -7.08 0.14 -7.67
CA ASP A 47 -7.92 0.91 -8.58
C ASP A 47 -8.88 1.84 -7.80
N ALA A 48 -9.73 2.57 -8.53
CA ALA A 48 -10.74 3.47 -7.96
C ALA A 48 -11.75 2.77 -7.03
N ASN A 49 -11.93 1.45 -7.18
CA ASN A 49 -12.85 0.63 -6.39
C ASN A 49 -12.12 -0.07 -5.22
N GLY A 50 -10.83 0.17 -5.03
CA GLY A 50 -10.02 -0.49 -4.01
C GLY A 50 -9.61 -1.92 -4.39
N GLN A 51 -9.78 -2.34 -5.64
CA GLN A 51 -9.32 -3.66 -6.07
C GLN A 51 -7.81 -3.64 -6.32
N THR A 52 -7.11 -4.65 -5.81
CA THR A 52 -5.67 -4.78 -6.03
C THR A 52 -5.36 -5.15 -7.48
N MET A 53 -4.44 -4.41 -8.07
CA MET A 53 -3.85 -4.68 -9.38
C MET A 53 -2.34 -4.84 -9.26
N TRP A 54 -1.75 -5.59 -10.19
CA TRP A 54 -0.32 -5.86 -10.24
C TRP A 54 0.26 -5.37 -11.57
N CYS A 55 1.47 -4.86 -11.52
CA CYS A 55 2.19 -4.37 -12.68
C CYS A 55 2.89 -5.55 -13.38
N ASN A 56 2.27 -6.07 -14.42
CA ASN A 56 2.72 -7.28 -15.11
C ASN A 56 3.00 -6.98 -16.59
N HIS A 57 3.69 -7.90 -17.27
CA HIS A 57 3.88 -7.78 -18.72
C HIS A 57 2.52 -7.78 -19.43
N MET A 58 2.39 -6.98 -20.48
CA MET A 58 1.25 -7.10 -21.38
C MET A 58 1.13 -8.53 -21.91
N MET A 59 -0.06 -9.14 -21.81
CA MET A 59 -0.32 -10.45 -22.40
C MET A 59 -0.21 -10.44 -23.93
N THR A 60 -0.47 -9.30 -24.56
CA THR A 60 -0.48 -9.14 -26.02
C THR A 60 0.13 -7.79 -26.41
N GLY A 61 0.72 -7.72 -27.61
CA GLY A 61 1.25 -6.48 -28.17
C GLY A 61 2.70 -6.18 -27.79
N THR A 62 3.01 -4.89 -27.61
CA THR A 62 4.37 -4.38 -27.40
C THR A 62 4.95 -4.82 -26.06
N HIS A 63 6.25 -5.08 -26.00
CA HIS A 63 6.95 -5.34 -24.75
C HIS A 63 6.78 -4.14 -23.80
N GLY A 64 6.05 -4.34 -22.70
CA GLY A 64 5.70 -3.28 -21.77
C GLY A 64 5.03 -3.83 -20.52
N LEU A 65 4.93 -2.98 -19.50
CA LEU A 65 4.33 -3.28 -18.22
C LEU A 65 3.02 -2.50 -18.06
N VAL A 66 1.97 -3.19 -17.63
CA VAL A 66 0.64 -2.61 -17.40
C VAL A 66 0.01 -3.13 -16.12
N TRP A 67 -0.87 -2.34 -15.54
CA TRP A 67 -1.71 -2.76 -14.42
C TRP A 67 -2.72 -3.81 -14.86
N GLN A 68 -2.72 -4.96 -14.17
CA GLN A 68 -3.60 -6.09 -14.48
C GLN A 68 -4.19 -6.69 -13.20
N TYR A 69 -5.37 -7.29 -13.35
CA TYR A 69 -5.96 -8.12 -12.31
C TYR A 69 -5.42 -9.54 -12.40
N GLY A 70 -5.33 -10.20 -11.25
CA GLY A 70 -4.61 -11.47 -11.13
C GLY A 70 -3.13 -11.20 -10.88
N GLY A 71 -2.66 -11.58 -9.70
CA GLY A 71 -1.24 -11.50 -9.40
C GLY A 71 -0.41 -12.39 -10.32
N PRO A 72 0.92 -12.21 -10.36
CA PRO A 72 1.86 -13.11 -10.98
C PRO A 72 1.66 -14.51 -10.42
N ASP A 73 1.68 -15.42 -11.37
CA ASP A 73 1.77 -16.87 -11.25
C ASP A 73 3.08 -17.33 -10.60
#